data_AF-A0A2N5WY83-F1
#
_entry.id   AF-A0A2N5WY83-F1
#
_cell.length_a   1.000
_cell.length_b   1.000
_cell.length_c   1.000
_cell.angle_alpha   90.00
_cell.angle_beta   90.00
_cell.angle_gamma   90.00
#
_symmetry.space_group_name_H-M   'P 1'
#
loop_
_entity.id
_entity.type
_entity.pdbx_description
1 polymer ?
#
loop_
_entity_poly.entity_id
_entity_poly.type
_entity_poly.pdbx_seq_one_letter_code
_entity_poly.pdbx_strand_id
1 'polypeptide(L)'
;MPNRPTTGTARPGTSDPGLDRLKAVLADWRNSLLDMGGRNRLLNFQHTRTSTLEFRSPDAAAVLSGLARGWDFAPVEEEPEEDGGVRLDKKPRERQSGLVTQKTTRASLDAAVYQLRQKSGQMFNDYGLWVLWLGVGMLDWREEGAHECSSAPLLLVPVELRRDGRGRTRLHPAEGQDRILNPALAVKLERLDVDWSPVAGADAADPRAVLA
;
A
#
# COMPACT_ATOMS: atom_id res chain seq x y z
N MET A 1 -66.19 8.66 15.46
CA MET A 1 -64.97 8.67 16.30
C MET A 1 -63.98 7.69 15.70
N PRO A 2 -62.89 8.14 15.03
CA PRO A 2 -61.85 7.26 14.53
C PRO A 2 -60.70 7.14 15.54
N ASN A 3 -60.18 5.93 15.71
CA ASN A 3 -59.06 5.60 16.59
C ASN A 3 -57.74 6.00 15.89
N ARG A 4 -56.88 6.78 16.56
CA ARG A 4 -55.54 7.17 16.05
C ARG A 4 -54.52 6.07 16.34
N PRO A 5 -53.62 5.72 15.41
CA PRO A 5 -52.48 4.87 15.71
C PRO A 5 -51.40 5.69 16.45
N THR A 6 -50.93 5.20 17.58
CA THR A 6 -49.74 5.72 18.25
C THR A 6 -48.50 5.27 17.49
N THR A 7 -47.84 6.22 16.83
CA THR A 7 -46.51 6.07 16.24
C THR A 7 -45.51 5.73 17.35
N GLY A 8 -44.92 4.53 17.29
CA GLY A 8 -43.77 4.16 18.11
C GLY A 8 -42.55 4.94 17.66
N THR A 9 -42.12 5.90 18.47
CA THR A 9 -40.86 6.63 18.29
C THR A 9 -39.71 5.66 18.52
N ALA A 10 -38.99 5.29 17.46
CA ALA A 10 -37.72 4.57 17.57
C ALA A 10 -36.72 5.46 18.33
N ARG A 11 -36.24 4.99 19.49
CA ARG A 11 -35.13 5.64 20.22
C ARG A 11 -33.83 5.43 19.45
N PRO A 12 -32.96 6.45 19.33
CA PRO A 12 -31.64 6.27 18.75
C PRO A 12 -30.80 5.35 19.67
N GLY A 13 -30.00 4.48 19.05
CA GLY A 13 -29.20 3.46 19.73
C GLY A 13 -28.29 4.03 20.81
N THR A 14 -28.55 3.66 22.06
CA THR A 14 -27.64 3.86 23.18
C THR A 14 -26.43 2.95 23.00
N SER A 15 -25.24 3.54 22.82
CA SER A 15 -23.97 2.83 22.89
C SER A 15 -23.79 2.24 24.30
N ASP A 16 -23.36 0.97 24.38
CA ASP A 16 -23.11 0.29 25.64
C ASP A 16 -21.79 0.82 26.26
N PRO A 17 -21.83 1.51 27.41
CA PRO A 17 -20.64 2.10 28.03
C PRO A 17 -19.56 1.07 28.37
N GLY A 18 -19.97 -0.18 28.66
CA GLY A 18 -19.04 -1.28 28.91
C GLY A 18 -18.30 -1.70 27.65
N LEU A 19 -19.02 -1.78 26.53
CA LEU A 19 -18.46 -2.06 25.21
C LEU A 19 -17.51 -0.95 24.76
N ASP A 20 -17.86 0.30 24.98
CA ASP A 20 -17.03 1.44 24.61
C ASP A 20 -15.72 1.49 25.43
N ARG A 21 -15.80 1.19 26.73
CA ARG A 21 -14.60 1.05 27.58
C ARG A 21 -13.71 -0.10 27.13
N LEU A 22 -14.29 -1.24 26.75
CA LEU A 22 -13.54 -2.38 26.23
C LEU A 22 -12.83 -2.03 24.91
N LYS A 23 -13.52 -1.37 23.98
CA LYS A 23 -12.95 -0.89 22.72
C LYS A 23 -11.78 0.06 22.95
N ALA A 24 -11.90 0.98 23.91
CA ALA A 24 -10.82 1.91 24.27
C ALA A 24 -9.59 1.17 24.79
N VAL A 25 -9.75 0.23 25.73
CA VAL A 25 -8.64 -0.58 26.26
C VAL A 25 -7.97 -1.42 25.16
N LEU A 26 -8.75 -1.99 24.24
CA LEU A 26 -8.22 -2.74 23.10
C LEU A 26 -7.46 -1.83 22.12
N ALA A 27 -7.95 -0.61 21.88
CA ALA A 27 -7.27 0.36 21.03
C ALA A 27 -5.93 0.78 21.65
N ASP A 28 -5.89 1.08 22.94
CA ASP A 28 -4.66 1.43 23.66
C ASP A 28 -3.65 0.29 23.64
N TRP A 29 -4.10 -0.95 23.89
CA TRP A 29 -3.22 -2.11 23.83
C TRP A 29 -2.66 -2.34 22.42
N ARG A 30 -3.50 -2.24 21.38
CA ARG A 30 -3.07 -2.30 19.98
C ARG A 30 -2.03 -1.23 19.68
N ASN A 31 -2.25 0.01 20.11
CA ASN A 31 -1.32 1.12 19.88
C ASN A 31 -0.01 0.94 20.64
N SER A 32 -0.05 0.29 21.81
CA SER A 32 1.15 -0.03 22.62
C SER A 32 2.02 -1.13 21.99
N LEU A 33 1.45 -1.97 21.13
CA LEU A 33 2.19 -3.01 20.39
C LEU A 33 2.97 -2.46 19.18
N LEU A 34 2.69 -1.22 18.76
CA LEU A 34 3.38 -0.58 17.65
C LEU A 34 4.74 -0.05 18.12
N ASP A 35 5.82 -0.66 17.65
CA ASP A 35 7.17 -0.11 17.78
C ASP A 35 7.26 1.21 17.00
N MET A 36 7.64 2.31 17.64
CA MET A 36 7.85 3.60 16.96
C MET A 36 9.32 3.93 16.75
N GLY A 37 10.23 3.03 17.13
CA GLY A 37 11.64 3.17 16.84
C GLY A 37 11.94 3.05 15.35
N GLY A 38 13.19 3.36 14.99
CA GLY A 38 13.70 3.32 13.60
C GLY A 38 13.57 1.96 12.90
N ARG A 39 13.27 0.88 13.64
CA ARG A 39 13.11 -0.48 13.10
C ARG A 39 11.74 -0.69 12.45
N ASN A 40 10.75 0.13 12.77
CA ASN A 40 9.42 -0.01 12.21
C ASN A 40 9.41 0.42 10.74
N ARG A 41 9.27 -0.54 9.82
CA ARG A 41 9.22 -0.31 8.37
C ARG A 41 7.95 0.36 7.87
N LEU A 42 6.90 0.41 8.69
CA LEU A 42 5.71 1.21 8.42
C LEU A 42 5.95 2.71 8.71
N LEU A 43 7.02 3.07 9.42
CA LEU A 43 7.39 4.48 9.68
C LEU A 43 8.70 4.86 8.99
N ASN A 44 9.61 3.90 8.84
CA ASN A 44 10.95 4.10 8.34
C ASN A 44 11.17 3.14 7.16
N PHE A 45 10.31 3.27 6.16
CA PHE A 45 10.42 2.52 4.92
C PHE A 45 11.77 2.83 4.26
N GLN A 46 12.48 1.78 3.86
CA GLN A 46 13.73 1.92 3.14
C GLN A 46 13.73 0.94 1.99
N HIS A 47 14.16 1.42 0.82
CA HIS A 47 14.33 0.55 -0.33
C HIS A 47 15.43 -0.47 -0.06
N THR A 48 15.10 -1.72 -0.33
CA THR A 48 16.03 -2.84 -0.32
C THR A 48 16.30 -3.29 -1.74
N ARG A 49 17.46 -3.90 -1.97
CA ARG A 49 17.86 -4.33 -3.31
C ARG A 49 16.90 -5.35 -3.93
N THR A 50 16.35 -6.27 -3.14
CA THR A 50 15.59 -7.43 -3.66
C THR A 50 14.22 -7.64 -3.01
N SER A 51 13.97 -7.07 -1.84
CA SER A 51 12.70 -7.24 -1.10
C SER A 51 11.76 -6.03 -1.18
N THR A 52 12.05 -5.08 -2.07
CA THR A 52 11.16 -3.96 -2.39
C THR A 52 11.25 -3.64 -3.88
N LEU A 53 10.16 -3.14 -4.43
CA LEU A 53 10.05 -2.74 -5.81
C LEU A 53 9.26 -1.42 -5.85
N GLU A 54 9.80 -0.43 -6.54
CA GLU A 54 9.21 0.90 -6.64
C GLU A 54 8.62 1.04 -8.04
N PHE A 55 7.40 1.56 -8.14
CA PHE A 55 6.75 1.80 -9.42
C PHE A 55 6.94 3.26 -9.84
N ARG A 56 7.50 3.45 -11.03
CA ARG A 56 7.71 4.77 -11.66
C ARG A 56 6.52 5.18 -12.52
N SER A 57 5.86 4.21 -13.16
CA SER A 57 4.64 4.44 -13.93
C SER A 57 3.81 3.16 -14.04
N PRO A 58 2.48 3.27 -14.23
CA PRO A 58 1.69 4.50 -14.23
C PRO A 58 1.53 5.09 -12.82
N ASP A 59 0.82 6.22 -12.68
CA ASP A 59 0.58 6.85 -11.39
C ASP A 59 -0.19 5.94 -10.41
N ALA A 60 -0.16 6.30 -9.12
CA ALA A 60 -0.80 5.53 -8.06
C ALA A 60 -2.30 5.25 -8.32
N ALA A 61 -3.05 6.24 -8.80
CA ALA A 61 -4.48 6.10 -9.04
C ALA A 61 -4.76 5.11 -10.19
N ALA A 62 -3.96 5.16 -11.24
CA ALA A 62 -4.03 4.23 -12.36
C ALA A 62 -3.64 2.81 -11.93
N VAL A 63 -2.56 2.64 -11.15
CA VAL A 63 -2.16 1.34 -10.60
C VAL A 63 -3.30 0.74 -9.79
N LEU A 64 -3.91 1.50 -8.88
CA LEU A 64 -4.99 1.01 -8.02
C LEU A 64 -6.27 0.69 -8.79
N SER A 65 -6.61 1.48 -9.80
CA SER A 65 -7.78 1.24 -10.67
C SER A 65 -7.59 -0.01 -11.54
N GLY A 66 -6.37 -0.26 -12.01
CA GLY A 66 -6.04 -1.44 -12.82
C GLY A 66 -5.80 -2.72 -12.02
N LEU A 67 -5.57 -2.62 -10.71
CA LEU A 67 -5.10 -3.73 -9.87
C LEU A 67 -6.04 -4.94 -9.91
N ALA A 68 -7.35 -4.74 -9.93
CA ALA A 68 -8.34 -5.84 -10.01
C ALA A 68 -8.17 -6.73 -11.26
N ARG A 69 -7.70 -6.17 -12.38
CA ARG A 69 -7.40 -6.93 -13.61
C ARG A 69 -6.05 -7.64 -13.57
N GLY A 70 -5.23 -7.28 -12.59
CA GLY A 70 -3.84 -7.65 -12.48
C GLY A 70 -2.94 -6.86 -13.44
N TRP A 71 -1.72 -6.62 -12.99
CA TRP A 71 -0.71 -5.86 -13.72
C TRP A 71 0.45 -6.75 -14.18
N ASP A 72 0.86 -6.57 -15.43
CA ASP A 72 2.13 -7.05 -15.94
C ASP A 72 3.25 -6.06 -15.61
N PHE A 73 4.48 -6.55 -15.47
CA PHE A 73 5.65 -5.68 -15.37
C PHE A 73 6.14 -5.28 -16.76
N ALA A 74 6.42 -4.00 -16.96
CA ALA A 74 6.97 -3.50 -18.22
C ALA A 74 8.35 -4.13 -18.50
N PRO A 75 8.70 -4.36 -19.78
CA PRO A 75 10.06 -4.73 -20.13
C PRO A 75 11.01 -3.58 -19.75
N VAL A 76 12.19 -3.94 -19.28
CA VAL A 76 13.25 -2.97 -18.98
C VAL A 76 14.03 -2.77 -20.28
N GLU A 77 14.04 -1.54 -20.79
CA GLU A 77 14.95 -1.17 -21.89
C GLU A 77 16.33 -0.99 -21.27
N GLU A 78 17.26 -1.90 -21.56
CA GLU A 78 18.66 -1.76 -21.16
C GLU A 78 19.25 -0.65 -22.05
N GLU A 79 19.54 0.51 -21.46
CA GLU A 79 20.23 1.58 -22.18
C GLU A 79 21.64 1.07 -22.52
N PRO A 80 21.98 0.95 -23.82
CA PRO A 80 23.36 0.62 -24.19
C PRO A 80 24.26 1.77 -23.72
N GLU A 81 25.44 1.43 -23.19
CA GLU A 81 26.49 2.41 -22.92
C GLU A 81 26.71 3.27 -24.17
N GLU A 82 26.62 4.60 -24.02
CA GLU A 82 26.68 5.54 -25.15
C GLU A 82 28.04 5.43 -25.86
N ASP A 83 28.08 4.78 -27.02
CA ASP A 83 28.99 5.16 -28.09
C ASP A 83 28.23 6.06 -29.08
N GLY A 84 28.81 7.21 -29.41
CA GLY A 84 28.14 8.41 -29.91
C GLY A 84 27.42 8.29 -31.26
N GLY A 85 26.22 7.72 -31.26
CA GLY A 85 25.40 7.53 -32.47
C GLY A 85 24.03 8.20 -32.42
N VAL A 86 23.82 9.11 -33.38
CA VAL A 86 22.59 9.85 -33.77
C VAL A 86 21.26 9.23 -33.32
N ARG A 87 20.42 10.06 -32.66
CA ARG A 87 19.02 9.77 -32.30
C ARG A 87 18.17 9.65 -33.57
N LEU A 88 17.83 8.43 -33.95
CA LEU A 88 16.77 8.17 -34.93
C LEU A 88 15.41 8.23 -34.24
N ASP A 89 14.48 8.96 -34.86
CA ASP A 89 13.11 9.19 -34.43
C ASP A 89 12.39 7.88 -34.06
N LYS A 90 12.21 7.65 -32.76
CA LYS A 90 11.42 6.52 -32.25
C LYS A 90 9.94 6.81 -32.52
N LYS A 91 9.32 5.97 -33.37
CA LYS A 91 7.86 5.90 -33.59
C LYS A 91 7.10 5.98 -32.26
N PRO A 92 5.84 6.48 -32.24
CA PRO A 92 5.04 6.55 -31.02
C PRO A 92 4.96 5.16 -30.40
N ARG A 93 5.62 4.98 -29.26
CA ARG A 93 5.64 3.71 -28.51
C ARG A 93 4.19 3.31 -28.26
N GLU A 94 3.75 2.19 -28.83
CA GLU A 94 2.54 1.50 -28.37
C GLU A 94 2.65 1.40 -26.85
N ARG A 95 1.63 1.92 -26.16
CA ARG A 95 1.54 2.01 -24.70
C ARG A 95 2.23 0.81 -24.06
N GLN A 96 3.37 1.03 -23.39
CA GLN A 96 3.97 0.02 -22.53
C GLN A 96 2.93 -0.31 -21.45
N SER A 97 2.15 -1.36 -21.68
CA SER A 97 0.96 -1.69 -20.88
C SER A 97 1.35 -2.49 -19.64
N GLY A 98 2.28 -1.98 -18.85
CA GLY A 98 2.78 -2.64 -17.65
C GLY A 98 3.41 -1.68 -16.65
N LEU A 99 3.65 -2.17 -15.43
CA LEU A 99 4.29 -1.44 -14.34
C LEU A 99 5.77 -1.22 -14.67
N VAL A 100 6.15 0.04 -14.86
CA VAL A 100 7.55 0.44 -14.97
C VAL A 100 8.10 0.57 -13.55
N THR A 101 9.29 0.01 -13.32
CA THR A 101 9.90 -0.04 -11.99
C THR A 101 11.23 0.72 -11.95
N GLN A 102 11.82 0.87 -10.77
CA GLN A 102 13.14 1.49 -10.63
C GLN A 102 14.32 0.62 -11.13
N LYS A 103 14.06 -0.64 -11.53
CA LYS A 103 15.09 -1.58 -11.97
C LYS A 103 15.58 -1.24 -13.37
N THR A 104 16.90 -1.19 -13.54
CA THR A 104 17.58 -0.81 -14.80
C THR A 104 17.94 -1.99 -15.69
N THR A 105 17.87 -3.23 -15.17
CA THR A 105 18.11 -4.45 -15.97
C THR A 105 16.98 -5.45 -15.81
N ARG A 106 16.73 -6.26 -16.85
CA ARG A 106 15.69 -7.30 -16.79
C ARG A 106 15.98 -8.33 -15.70
N ALA A 107 17.23 -8.76 -15.58
CA ALA A 107 17.65 -9.73 -14.57
C ALA A 107 17.40 -9.24 -13.14
N SER A 108 17.64 -7.96 -12.86
CA SER A 108 17.41 -7.39 -11.52
C SER A 108 15.92 -7.27 -11.17
N LEU A 109 15.07 -6.95 -12.17
CA LEU A 109 13.62 -6.97 -12.03
C LEU A 109 13.11 -8.39 -11.75
N ASP A 110 13.51 -9.36 -12.57
CA ASP A 110 13.07 -10.75 -12.43
C ASP A 110 13.52 -11.35 -11.10
N ALA A 111 14.74 -11.04 -10.64
CA ALA A 111 15.22 -11.46 -9.33
C ALA A 111 14.40 -10.85 -8.19
N ALA A 112 14.06 -9.55 -8.25
CA ALA A 112 13.25 -8.90 -7.22
C ALA A 112 11.82 -9.48 -7.17
N VAL A 113 11.16 -9.60 -8.33
CA VAL A 113 9.81 -10.18 -8.44
C VAL A 113 9.79 -11.64 -7.97
N TYR A 114 10.81 -12.42 -8.33
CA TYR A 114 10.96 -13.80 -7.88
C TYR A 114 11.09 -13.88 -6.35
N GLN A 115 11.97 -13.08 -5.75
CA GLN A 115 12.21 -13.08 -4.30
C GLN A 115 10.98 -12.62 -3.51
N LEU A 116 10.29 -11.56 -3.96
CA LEU A 116 9.03 -11.11 -3.37
C LEU A 116 7.97 -12.21 -3.41
N ARG A 117 7.80 -12.87 -4.56
CA ARG A 117 6.84 -13.97 -4.72
C ARG A 117 7.18 -15.15 -3.83
N GLN A 118 8.45 -15.57 -3.81
CA GLN A 118 8.90 -16.71 -3.01
C GLN A 118 8.65 -16.46 -1.52
N LYS A 119 9.07 -15.29 -1.01
CA LYS A 119 8.92 -14.95 0.41
C LYS A 119 7.46 -14.80 0.82
N SER A 120 6.65 -14.12 0.00
CA SER A 120 5.21 -13.96 0.28
C SER A 120 4.48 -15.29 0.22
N GLY A 121 4.77 -16.13 -0.79
CA GLY A 121 4.16 -17.45 -0.92
C GLY A 121 4.55 -18.39 0.21
N GLN A 122 5.81 -18.34 0.68
CA GLN A 122 6.24 -19.10 1.85
C GLN A 122 5.45 -18.69 3.10
N MET A 123 5.34 -17.39 3.38
CA MET A 123 4.57 -16.90 4.54
C MET A 123 3.10 -17.30 4.46
N PHE A 124 2.51 -17.30 3.27
CA PHE A 124 1.14 -17.77 3.07
C PHE A 124 1.01 -19.28 3.28
N ASN A 125 1.96 -20.09 2.78
CA ASN A 125 1.90 -21.54 2.95
C ASN A 125 2.13 -21.96 4.42
N ASP A 126 3.04 -21.27 5.11
CA ASP A 126 3.44 -21.62 6.47
C ASP A 126 2.40 -21.12 7.50
N TYR A 127 1.80 -19.95 7.28
CA TYR A 127 0.94 -19.27 8.27
C TYR A 127 -0.46 -18.89 7.77
N GLY A 128 -0.75 -19.07 6.48
CA GLY A 128 -2.02 -18.63 5.87
C GLY A 128 -2.14 -17.11 5.70
N LEU A 129 -1.03 -16.36 5.80
CA LEU A 129 -1.04 -14.90 5.82
C LEU A 129 -0.40 -14.31 4.56
N TRP A 130 -1.14 -13.43 3.87
CA TRP A 130 -0.54 -12.55 2.87
C TRP A 130 0.23 -11.43 3.57
N VAL A 131 1.50 -11.29 3.19
CA VAL A 131 2.45 -10.34 3.81
C VAL A 131 3.07 -9.37 2.81
N LEU A 132 2.69 -9.46 1.54
CA LEU A 132 3.14 -8.55 0.51
C LEU A 132 2.15 -7.39 0.39
N TRP A 133 2.66 -6.19 0.64
CA TRP A 133 1.86 -4.96 0.64
C TRP A 133 2.39 -4.01 -0.42
N LEU A 134 1.48 -3.42 -1.18
CA LEU A 134 1.73 -2.27 -2.01
C LEU A 134 1.48 -1.01 -1.17
N GLY A 135 2.55 -0.30 -0.84
CA GLY A 135 2.48 1.02 -0.23
C GLY A 135 2.15 2.08 -1.27
N VAL A 136 1.17 2.94 -0.98
CA VAL A 136 0.74 4.03 -1.87
C VAL A 136 0.69 5.34 -1.10
N GLY A 137 1.10 6.43 -1.78
CA GLY A 137 1.26 7.75 -1.17
C GLY A 137 2.39 7.70 -0.15
N MET A 138 3.64 7.81 -0.58
CA MET A 138 4.75 7.84 0.38
C MET A 138 4.83 9.23 0.98
N LEU A 139 4.74 9.33 2.31
CA LEU A 139 4.99 10.54 3.06
C LEU A 139 6.43 10.54 3.53
N ASP A 140 7.19 11.56 3.13
CA ASP A 140 8.55 11.78 3.59
C ASP A 140 8.57 12.79 4.73
N TRP A 141 9.32 12.49 5.78
CA TRP A 141 9.54 13.41 6.89
C TRP A 141 10.95 13.28 7.45
N ARG A 142 11.33 14.26 8.26
CA ARG A 142 12.58 14.27 9.00
C ARG A 142 12.34 14.84 10.37
N GLU A 143 12.75 14.11 11.39
CA GLU A 143 12.68 14.58 12.77
C GLU A 143 13.81 15.59 13.03
N GLU A 144 13.58 16.49 13.99
CA GLU A 144 14.57 17.49 14.36
C GLU A 144 15.84 16.79 14.90
N GLY A 145 16.99 17.12 14.31
CA GLY A 145 18.26 16.48 14.63
C GLY A 145 18.53 15.14 13.94
N ALA A 146 17.59 14.61 13.14
CA ALA A 146 17.82 13.40 12.36
C ALA A 146 18.62 13.70 11.08
N HIS A 147 19.62 12.88 10.80
CA HIS A 147 20.40 12.96 9.56
C HIS A 147 19.71 12.30 8.37
N GLU A 148 18.84 11.33 8.62
CA GLU A 148 18.14 10.56 7.60
C GLU A 148 16.67 11.00 7.48
N CYS A 149 16.18 11.12 6.25
CA CYS A 149 14.75 11.24 6.00
C CYS A 149 14.09 9.87 6.15
N SER A 150 12.95 9.85 6.83
CA SER A 150 12.08 8.70 6.95
C SER A 150 10.96 8.81 5.92
N SER A 151 10.47 7.65 5.47
CA SER A 151 9.37 7.58 4.52
C SER A 151 8.37 6.54 5.00
N ALA A 152 7.08 6.78 4.81
CA ALA A 152 6.05 5.78 5.05
C ALA A 152 4.89 5.84 4.07
N PRO A 153 4.29 4.69 3.73
CA PRO A 153 3.08 4.68 2.93
C PRO A 153 1.89 5.23 3.72
N LEU A 154 0.99 5.95 3.06
CA LEU A 154 -0.30 6.34 3.62
C LEU A 154 -1.29 5.17 3.57
N LEU A 155 -1.35 4.50 2.42
CA LEU A 155 -2.24 3.37 2.15
C LEU A 155 -1.44 2.09 1.94
N LEU A 156 -1.89 1.01 2.56
CA LEU A 156 -1.37 -0.34 2.41
C LEU A 156 -2.41 -1.19 1.68
N VAL A 157 -2.06 -1.64 0.48
CA VAL A 157 -2.91 -2.49 -0.34
C VAL A 157 -2.34 -3.90 -0.35
N PRO A 158 -3.07 -4.91 0.15
CA PRO A 158 -2.56 -6.28 0.16
C PRO A 158 -2.53 -6.82 -1.27
N VAL A 159 -1.39 -7.35 -1.68
CA VAL A 159 -1.15 -7.81 -3.05
C VAL A 159 -0.42 -9.13 -3.06
N GLU A 160 -0.50 -9.83 -4.18
CA GLU A 160 0.23 -11.05 -4.41
C GLU A 160 0.76 -11.13 -5.85
N LEU A 161 1.76 -11.99 -6.03
CA LEU A 161 2.43 -12.20 -7.30
C LEU A 161 2.06 -13.57 -7.84
N ARG A 162 1.17 -13.63 -8.84
CA ARG A 162 0.70 -14.87 -9.47
C ARG A 162 1.43 -15.11 -10.77
N ARG A 163 1.69 -16.37 -11.13
CA ARG A 163 2.11 -16.73 -12.49
C ARG A 163 0.88 -16.94 -13.37
N ASP A 164 0.87 -16.34 -14.55
CA ASP A 164 -0.15 -16.62 -15.57
C ASP A 164 0.12 -17.95 -16.29
N GLY A 165 -0.81 -18.38 -17.14
CA GLY A 165 -0.65 -19.61 -17.95
C GLY A 165 0.52 -19.56 -18.95
N ARG A 166 1.16 -18.40 -19.13
CA ARG A 166 2.37 -18.22 -19.97
C ARG A 166 3.65 -18.16 -19.13
N GLY A 167 3.55 -18.40 -17.81
CA GLY A 167 4.66 -18.37 -16.87
C GLY A 167 5.11 -16.97 -16.44
N ARG A 168 4.44 -15.90 -16.90
CA ARG A 168 4.77 -14.51 -16.53
C ARG A 168 4.21 -14.21 -15.15
N THR A 169 4.99 -13.51 -14.32
CA THR A 169 4.52 -13.10 -12.99
C THR A 169 3.77 -11.77 -13.11
N ARG A 170 2.56 -11.72 -12.56
CA ARG A 170 1.66 -10.55 -12.56
C ARG A 170 1.31 -10.18 -11.12
N LEU A 171 1.10 -8.89 -10.89
CA LEU A 171 0.66 -8.36 -9.59
C LEU A 171 -0.87 -8.39 -9.52
N HIS A 172 -1.42 -8.95 -8.45
CA HIS A 172 -2.86 -9.07 -8.20
C HIS A 172 -3.21 -8.58 -6.78
N PRO A 173 -4.45 -8.17 -6.51
CA PRO A 173 -4.90 -8.00 -5.13
C PRO A 173 -4.86 -9.36 -4.42
N ALA A 174 -4.44 -9.36 -3.16
CA ALA A 174 -4.52 -10.55 -2.34
C ALA A 174 -5.97 -10.84 -1.99
N GLU A 175 -6.37 -12.11 -2.03
CA GLU A 175 -7.74 -12.51 -1.72
C GLU A 175 -8.02 -12.47 -0.22
N GLY A 176 -9.22 -11.98 0.14
CA GLY A 176 -9.71 -11.97 1.51
C GLY A 176 -9.04 -10.95 2.43
N GLN A 177 -8.30 -9.98 1.90
CA GLN A 177 -7.72 -8.88 2.67
C GLN A 177 -8.11 -7.53 2.09
N ASP A 178 -8.52 -6.63 2.98
CA ASP A 178 -8.88 -5.27 2.62
C ASP A 178 -7.69 -4.33 2.67
N ARG A 179 -7.83 -3.21 1.94
CA ARG A 179 -6.88 -2.09 2.00
C ARG A 179 -6.99 -1.43 3.36
N ILE A 180 -5.87 -1.02 3.93
CA ILE A 180 -5.83 -0.34 5.22
C ILE A 180 -4.98 0.91 5.13
N LEU A 181 -5.34 1.94 5.90
CA LEU A 181 -4.43 3.05 6.18
C LEU A 181 -3.27 2.55 7.03
N ASN A 182 -2.12 3.19 6.94
CA ASN A 182 -0.97 2.83 7.74
C ASN A 182 -1.24 3.11 9.24
N PRO A 183 -1.39 2.05 10.07
CA PRO A 183 -1.78 2.21 11.47
C PRO A 183 -0.67 2.85 12.30
N ALA A 184 0.60 2.62 11.94
CA ALA A 184 1.73 3.21 12.64
C ALA A 184 1.80 4.72 12.40
N LEU A 185 1.48 5.16 11.18
CA LEU A 185 1.47 6.57 10.84
C LEU A 185 0.40 7.34 11.63
N ALA A 186 -0.81 6.77 11.75
CA ALA A 186 -1.88 7.39 12.54
C ALA A 186 -1.46 7.64 13.99
N VAL A 187 -0.87 6.63 14.65
CA VAL A 187 -0.38 6.76 16.04
C VAL A 187 0.80 7.73 16.15
N LYS A 188 1.68 7.79 15.14
CA LYS A 188 2.80 8.73 15.14
C LYS A 188 2.32 10.19 15.02
N LEU A 189 1.39 10.46 14.13
CA LEU A 189 0.87 11.81 13.90
C LEU A 189 0.06 12.32 15.09
N GLU A 190 -0.74 11.45 15.72
CA GLU A 190 -1.43 11.76 16.98
C GLU A 190 -0.45 12.18 18.09
N ARG A 191 0.70 11.50 18.22
CA ARG A 191 1.74 11.85 19.20
C ARG A 191 2.47 13.16 18.90
N LEU A 192 2.47 13.57 17.64
CA LEU A 192 3.05 14.84 17.19
C LEU A 192 2.01 15.97 17.18
N ASP A 193 0.79 15.71 17.68
CA ASP A 193 -0.34 16.65 17.67
C ASP A 193 -0.68 17.17 16.26
N VAL A 194 -0.43 16.33 15.24
CA VAL A 194 -0.76 16.61 13.85
C VAL A 194 -2.14 16.05 13.55
N ASP A 195 -3.06 16.92 13.11
CA ASP A 195 -4.41 16.51 12.74
C ASP A 195 -4.39 15.57 11.51
N TRP A 196 -4.62 14.29 11.77
CA TRP A 196 -4.74 13.23 10.76
C TRP A 196 -6.20 12.84 10.48
N SER A 197 -7.17 13.50 11.14
CA SER A 197 -8.61 13.21 11.01
C SER A 197 -9.12 13.21 9.56
N PRO A 198 -8.67 14.13 8.67
CA PRO A 198 -9.10 14.14 7.27
C PRO A 198 -8.77 12.84 6.53
N VAL A 199 -7.62 12.22 6.85
CA VAL A 199 -7.17 10.99 6.20
C VAL A 199 -7.66 9.75 6.95
N ALA A 200 -7.70 9.77 8.29
CA ALA A 200 -8.27 8.68 9.09
C ALA A 200 -9.78 8.49 8.84
N GLY A 201 -10.50 9.57 8.51
CA GLY A 201 -11.90 9.52 8.11
C GLY A 201 -12.12 9.12 6.66
N ALA A 202 -11.06 9.08 5.83
CA ALA A 202 -11.16 8.64 4.45
C ALA A 202 -11.33 7.12 4.39
N ASP A 203 -12.19 6.67 3.48
CA ASP A 203 -12.37 5.25 3.23
C ASP A 203 -11.10 4.71 2.54
N ALA A 204 -10.43 3.75 3.17
CA ALA A 204 -9.26 3.07 2.57
C ALA A 204 -9.62 2.34 1.25
N ALA A 205 -10.90 2.06 1.02
CA ALA A 205 -11.41 1.55 -0.24
C ALA A 205 -11.49 2.62 -1.35
N ASP A 206 -11.48 3.91 -1.02
CA ASP A 206 -11.39 5.03 -1.97
C ASP A 206 -9.99 5.69 -1.92
N PRO A 207 -9.06 5.26 -2.79
CA PRO A 207 -7.72 5.82 -2.82
C PRO A 207 -7.68 7.29 -3.21
N ARG A 208 -8.71 7.81 -3.90
CA ARG A 208 -8.73 9.23 -4.27
C ARG A 208 -8.99 10.09 -3.05
N ALA A 209 -9.86 9.66 -2.14
CA ALA A 209 -10.10 10.36 -0.88
C ALA A 209 -8.84 10.41 0.01
N VAL A 210 -8.00 9.36 -0.03
CA VAL A 210 -6.76 9.28 0.76
C VAL A 210 -5.61 10.11 0.16
N LEU A 211 -5.61 10.30 -1.16
CA LEU A 211 -4.52 10.97 -1.91
C LEU A 211 -4.87 12.40 -2.37
N ALA A 212 -6.03 12.93 -1.97
CA ALA A 212 -6.54 14.25 -2.35
C ALA A 212 -5.87 15.40 -1.58
#